data_AF-A0A922MN15-F1
#
_entry.id   AF-A0A922MN15-F1
#
_cell.length_a   1.000
_cell.length_b   1.000
_cell.length_c   1.000
_cell.angle_alpha   90.00
_cell.angle_beta   90.00
_cell.angle_gamma   90.00
#
_symmetry.space_group_name_H-M   'P 1'
#
loop_
_entity.id
_entity.type
_entity.pdbx_description
1 polymer ?
#
loop_
_entity_poly.entity_id
_entity_poly.type
_entity_poly.pdbx_seq_one_letter_code
_entity_poly.pdbx_strand_id
1 'polypeptide(L)'
;MEKLLGHVDIGSGIEGDHVGIAKEALVFLVTGINCNFKVPVGYFLVDGINGRQRADLILQCLELIAETGIQIISLTFDGCAANIAMVECLNCSIKDKKISFPHPSTNNPVVVVLDPSHMIKLIRNAFQCYNTFLDKDGNTIEWRFLEQLNNLQMKEGFHLANKLRYHHVHFQNNKMKVKLATQLFSLSVADAIDFCRDQLNLPSFKNSESTTFFLRIINNMFDIFNSRNTYEYNFKKALTESNAAMLLNYLDMATTYLSELRTEEGTLLTKKFTSHGGGNNNPTARQFKAAYKKLLVHIELKALDSGNCTALEHISILDCASSPVARINRSIRRIAIEDDDDDDDNNNNEEDINAFFNTISDFSNQIISHISGYIAHILIKKIDCDICIGALLSNSINEDHKFIVAKDKGGLLYPSRDLIQICKISESVIKIYTENLRNINKKNVDGKNYASFCRK
;
A
#
# COMPACT_ATOMS: atom_id res chain seq x y z
N MET A 1 0.90 -34.27 -8.66
CA MET A 1 -0.28 -33.56 -8.11
C MET A 1 -1.26 -33.44 -9.26
N GLU A 2 -2.32 -34.27 -9.30
CA GLU A 2 -3.31 -34.23 -10.37
C GLU A 2 -4.05 -32.89 -10.37
N LYS A 3 -4.12 -32.25 -11.53
CA LYS A 3 -4.75 -30.93 -11.69
C LYS A 3 -6.26 -31.16 -11.80
N LEU A 4 -7.01 -30.87 -10.74
CA LEU A 4 -8.47 -30.96 -10.76
C LEU A 4 -9.06 -29.90 -11.71
N LEU A 5 -9.71 -30.35 -12.78
CA LEU A 5 -10.36 -29.50 -13.78
C LEU A 5 -11.86 -29.32 -13.47
N GLY A 6 -12.44 -28.20 -13.88
CA GLY A 6 -13.87 -27.92 -13.80
C GLY A 6 -14.38 -27.40 -15.14
N HIS A 7 -15.64 -27.69 -15.47
CA HIS A 7 -16.25 -27.34 -16.76
C HIS A 7 -17.03 -26.02 -16.69
N VAL A 8 -17.29 -25.43 -17.85
CA VAL A 8 -18.15 -24.25 -18.00
C VAL A 8 -19.55 -24.56 -17.48
N ASP A 9 -20.11 -23.64 -16.71
CA ASP A 9 -21.43 -23.73 -16.10
C ASP A 9 -22.00 -22.30 -16.00
N ILE A 10 -22.93 -22.01 -16.92
CA ILE A 10 -23.64 -20.73 -17.01
C ILE A 10 -25.09 -20.83 -16.51
N GLY A 11 -25.45 -21.91 -15.78
CA GLY A 11 -26.81 -22.11 -15.26
C GLY A 11 -27.84 -22.62 -16.27
N SER A 12 -27.40 -23.11 -17.44
CA SER A 12 -28.29 -23.68 -18.47
C SER A 12 -28.73 -25.13 -18.21
N GLY A 13 -28.23 -25.77 -17.16
CA GLY A 13 -28.53 -27.17 -16.83
C GLY A 13 -27.91 -28.21 -17.76
N ILE A 14 -27.00 -27.79 -18.67
CA ILE A 14 -26.31 -28.69 -19.60
C ILE A 14 -25.09 -29.28 -18.90
N GLU A 15 -25.21 -30.51 -18.41
CA GLU A 15 -24.09 -31.30 -17.87
C GLU A 15 -23.63 -32.34 -18.91
N GLY A 16 -22.31 -32.39 -19.20
CA GLY A 16 -21.76 -33.42 -20.09
C GLY A 16 -20.28 -33.20 -20.42
N ASP A 17 -19.60 -34.28 -20.81
CA ASP A 17 -18.15 -34.31 -21.12
C ASP A 17 -17.75 -33.44 -22.34
N HIS A 18 -18.74 -32.92 -23.09
CA HIS A 18 -18.54 -32.03 -24.23
C HIS A 18 -18.44 -30.55 -23.85
N VAL A 19 -18.65 -30.20 -22.57
CA VAL A 19 -18.60 -28.82 -22.09
C VAL A 19 -17.13 -28.41 -21.87
N GLY A 20 -16.73 -27.27 -22.44
CA GLY A 20 -15.35 -26.78 -22.35
C GLY A 20 -14.86 -26.62 -20.90
N ILE A 21 -13.54 -26.66 -20.71
CA ILE A 21 -12.91 -26.44 -19.40
C ILE A 21 -13.06 -24.95 -19.04
N ALA A 22 -13.61 -24.66 -17.86
CA ALA A 22 -13.70 -23.30 -17.37
C ALA A 22 -12.31 -22.73 -17.05
N LYS A 23 -12.04 -21.52 -17.55
CA LYS A 23 -10.79 -20.78 -17.29
C LYS A 23 -10.99 -19.67 -16.25
N GLU A 24 -12.23 -19.24 -16.03
CA GLU A 24 -12.57 -18.12 -15.17
C GLU A 24 -13.78 -18.45 -14.30
N ALA A 25 -13.90 -17.77 -13.16
CA ALA A 25 -15.10 -17.78 -12.33
C ALA A 25 -15.62 -16.34 -12.21
N LEU A 26 -16.80 -16.09 -12.76
CA LEU A 26 -17.53 -14.83 -12.57
C LEU A 26 -18.33 -14.94 -11.28
N VAL A 27 -18.30 -13.89 -10.45
CA VAL A 27 -18.96 -13.88 -9.13
C VAL A 27 -19.71 -12.58 -8.95
N PHE A 28 -20.98 -12.67 -8.56
CA PHE A 28 -21.79 -11.53 -8.16
C PHE A 28 -21.90 -11.46 -6.63
N LEU A 29 -21.70 -10.26 -6.11
CA LEU A 29 -21.54 -10.00 -4.68
C LEU A 29 -22.37 -8.80 -4.29
N VAL A 30 -23.35 -9.00 -3.41
CA VAL A 30 -24.14 -7.91 -2.85
C VAL A 30 -23.44 -7.39 -1.61
N THR A 31 -23.25 -6.08 -1.53
CA THR A 31 -22.62 -5.40 -0.38
C THR A 31 -23.60 -4.35 0.15
N GLY A 32 -23.89 -4.43 1.44
CA GLY A 32 -24.72 -3.46 2.15
C GLY A 32 -24.00 -2.12 2.30
N ILE A 33 -24.74 -1.04 2.05
CA ILE A 33 -24.23 0.34 2.19
C ILE A 33 -24.66 0.91 3.55
N ASN A 34 -25.91 0.65 3.95
CA ASN A 34 -26.51 1.04 5.21
C ASN A 34 -26.39 -0.04 6.30
N CYS A 35 -25.72 -1.15 6.01
CA CYS A 35 -25.51 -2.25 6.95
C CYS A 35 -24.17 -2.94 6.68
N ASN A 36 -23.60 -3.59 7.69
CA ASN A 36 -22.35 -4.32 7.55
C ASN A 36 -22.62 -5.74 7.02
N PHE A 37 -23.00 -5.84 5.75
CA PHE A 37 -23.40 -7.08 5.08
C PHE A 37 -22.67 -7.25 3.76
N LYS A 38 -22.21 -8.47 3.46
CA LYS A 38 -21.58 -8.79 2.19
C LYS A 38 -21.76 -10.26 1.86
N VAL A 39 -22.51 -10.57 0.81
CA VAL A 39 -22.91 -11.95 0.50
C VAL A 39 -22.83 -12.21 -0.99
N PRO A 40 -22.16 -13.29 -1.41
CA PRO A 40 -22.16 -13.67 -2.80
C PRO A 40 -23.52 -14.26 -3.18
N VAL A 41 -24.10 -13.78 -4.27
CA VAL A 41 -25.47 -14.11 -4.68
C VAL A 41 -25.53 -14.97 -5.94
N GLY A 42 -24.43 -15.04 -6.68
CA GLY A 42 -24.32 -15.91 -7.84
C GLY A 42 -22.87 -16.11 -8.26
N TYR A 43 -22.59 -17.22 -8.92
CA TYR A 43 -21.31 -17.44 -9.59
C TYR A 43 -21.53 -18.27 -10.86
N PHE A 44 -20.65 -18.08 -11.84
CA PHE A 44 -20.66 -18.77 -13.12
C PHE A 44 -19.25 -19.20 -13.48
N LEU A 45 -19.08 -20.44 -13.91
CA LEU A 45 -17.79 -20.95 -14.39
C LEU A 45 -17.76 -20.79 -15.90
N VAL A 46 -16.78 -20.05 -16.43
CA VAL A 46 -16.81 -19.64 -17.84
C VAL A 46 -15.46 -19.84 -18.51
N ASP A 47 -15.49 -20.00 -19.84
CA ASP A 47 -14.32 -19.95 -20.71
C ASP A 47 -14.40 -18.73 -21.63
N GLY A 48 -14.43 -17.56 -21.00
CA GLY A 48 -14.75 -16.30 -21.65
C GLY A 48 -16.25 -16.12 -21.89
N ILE A 49 -16.74 -14.91 -21.64
CA ILE A 49 -18.10 -14.48 -21.97
C ILE A 49 -18.03 -13.04 -22.45
N ASN A 50 -18.85 -12.72 -23.45
CA ASN A 50 -18.88 -11.38 -24.04
C ASN A 50 -19.65 -10.39 -23.15
N GLY A 51 -19.54 -9.09 -23.47
CA GLY A 51 -20.17 -8.02 -22.69
C GLY A 51 -21.69 -8.18 -22.57
N ARG A 52 -22.36 -8.64 -23.63
CA ARG A 52 -23.82 -8.85 -23.66
C ARG A 52 -24.24 -9.96 -22.69
N GLN A 53 -23.57 -11.11 -22.74
CA GLN A 53 -23.82 -12.23 -21.82
C GLN A 53 -23.63 -11.80 -20.36
N ARG A 54 -22.57 -11.03 -20.05
CA ARG A 54 -22.36 -10.49 -18.69
C ARG A 54 -23.50 -9.55 -18.28
N ALA A 55 -23.95 -8.68 -19.17
CA ALA A 55 -25.06 -7.77 -18.91
C ALA A 55 -26.37 -8.53 -18.64
N ASP A 56 -26.69 -9.55 -19.43
CA ASP A 56 -27.90 -10.36 -19.25
C ASP A 56 -27.87 -11.11 -17.90
N LEU A 57 -26.71 -11.65 -17.49
CA LEU A 57 -26.54 -12.27 -16.17
C LEU A 57 -26.72 -11.27 -15.01
N ILE A 58 -26.27 -10.03 -15.19
CA ILE A 58 -26.47 -8.96 -14.19
C ILE A 58 -27.95 -8.62 -14.09
N LEU A 59 -28.65 -8.45 -15.21
CA LEU A 59 -30.09 -8.15 -15.21
C LEU A 59 -30.89 -9.25 -14.50
N GLN A 60 -30.61 -10.52 -14.79
CA GLN A 60 -31.23 -11.65 -14.07
C GLN A 60 -30.92 -11.62 -12.57
N CYS A 61 -29.67 -11.34 -12.20
CA CYS A 61 -29.28 -11.21 -10.80
C CYS A 61 -30.05 -10.08 -10.09
N LEU A 62 -30.25 -8.94 -10.76
CA LEU A 62 -31.04 -7.82 -10.23
C LEU A 62 -32.51 -8.16 -10.05
N GLU A 63 -33.11 -8.90 -11.01
CA GLU A 63 -34.49 -9.37 -10.91
C GLU A 63 -34.70 -10.26 -9.68
N LEU A 64 -33.84 -11.26 -9.49
CA LEU A 64 -33.91 -12.18 -8.36
C LEU A 64 -33.69 -11.48 -7.01
N ILE A 65 -32.78 -10.50 -6.95
CA ILE A 65 -32.56 -9.73 -5.72
C ILE A 65 -33.77 -8.86 -5.39
N ALA A 66 -34.44 -8.29 -6.40
CA ALA A 66 -35.59 -7.41 -6.17
C ALA A 66 -36.74 -8.12 -5.43
N GLU A 67 -36.92 -9.42 -5.63
CA GLU A 67 -37.91 -10.24 -4.91
C GLU A 67 -37.68 -10.27 -3.39
N THR A 68 -36.43 -10.08 -2.94
CA THR A 68 -36.06 -10.05 -1.52
C THR A 68 -36.37 -8.71 -0.83
N GLY A 69 -36.73 -7.67 -1.59
CA GLY A 69 -36.91 -6.31 -1.09
C GLY A 69 -35.62 -5.51 -0.95
N ILE A 70 -34.45 -6.08 -1.26
CA ILE A 70 -33.17 -5.35 -1.28
C ILE A 70 -33.14 -4.39 -2.49
N GLN A 71 -32.83 -3.12 -2.23
CA GLN A 71 -32.68 -2.11 -3.27
C GLN A 71 -31.22 -2.00 -3.72
N ILE A 72 -30.96 -2.39 -4.96
CA ILE A 72 -29.65 -2.21 -5.59
C ILE A 72 -29.56 -0.82 -6.22
N ILE A 73 -28.67 0.03 -5.70
CA ILE A 73 -28.48 1.41 -6.18
C ILE A 73 -27.26 1.58 -7.08
N SER A 74 -26.31 0.64 -7.04
CA SER A 74 -25.10 0.73 -7.84
C SER A 74 -24.50 -0.63 -8.20
N LEU A 75 -23.78 -0.65 -9.33
CA LEU A 75 -22.99 -1.76 -9.83
C LEU A 75 -21.52 -1.35 -9.85
N THR A 76 -20.68 -1.99 -9.02
CA THR A 76 -19.22 -1.75 -9.01
C THR A 76 -18.47 -2.83 -9.76
N PHE A 77 -17.53 -2.45 -10.63
CA PHE A 77 -16.77 -3.37 -11.48
C PHE A 77 -15.35 -2.88 -11.73
N ASP A 78 -14.47 -3.78 -12.18
CA ASP A 78 -13.10 -3.41 -12.57
C ASP A 78 -13.04 -2.76 -13.97
N GLY A 79 -11.92 -2.12 -14.31
CA GLY A 79 -11.76 -1.45 -15.60
C GLY A 79 -11.41 -2.36 -16.78
N CYS A 80 -11.68 -3.67 -16.71
CA CYS A 80 -11.36 -4.58 -17.82
C CYS A 80 -12.26 -4.30 -19.04
N ALA A 81 -11.73 -4.41 -20.26
CA ALA A 81 -12.45 -4.15 -21.51
C ALA A 81 -13.76 -4.95 -21.62
N ALA A 82 -13.78 -6.20 -21.13
CA ALA A 82 -14.99 -7.03 -21.09
C ALA A 82 -16.09 -6.45 -20.20
N ASN A 83 -15.71 -5.80 -19.09
CA ASN A 83 -16.66 -5.15 -18.20
C ASN A 83 -17.12 -3.79 -18.73
N ILE A 84 -16.26 -3.06 -19.45
CA ILE A 84 -16.65 -1.84 -20.18
C ILE A 84 -17.70 -2.17 -21.26
N ALA A 85 -17.46 -3.22 -22.06
CA ALA A 85 -18.44 -3.68 -23.05
C ALA A 85 -19.77 -4.13 -22.41
N MET A 86 -19.72 -4.67 -21.18
CA MET A 86 -20.92 -5.03 -20.43
C MET A 86 -21.73 -3.80 -20.01
N VAL A 87 -21.11 -2.74 -19.50
CA VAL A 87 -21.85 -1.51 -19.18
C VAL A 87 -22.39 -0.81 -20.43
N GLU A 88 -21.69 -0.88 -21.56
CA GLU A 88 -22.23 -0.44 -22.87
C GLU A 88 -23.50 -1.22 -23.25
N CYS A 89 -23.52 -2.55 -23.02
CA CYS A 89 -24.70 -3.39 -23.24
C CYS A 89 -25.86 -3.09 -22.28
N LEU A 90 -25.57 -2.51 -21.10
CA LEU A 90 -26.56 -1.98 -20.15
C LEU A 90 -27.03 -0.56 -20.52
N ASN A 91 -26.71 -0.08 -21.72
CA ASN A 91 -27.01 1.28 -22.20
C ASN A 91 -26.29 2.40 -21.41
N CYS A 92 -25.19 2.10 -20.72
CA CYS A 92 -24.33 3.10 -20.11
C CYS A 92 -23.15 3.46 -21.02
N SER A 93 -22.58 4.64 -20.85
CA SER A 93 -21.35 5.05 -21.51
C SER A 93 -20.54 5.91 -20.54
N ILE A 94 -19.39 5.39 -20.11
CA ILE A 94 -18.46 6.14 -19.25
C ILE A 94 -17.94 7.38 -19.99
N LYS A 95 -17.72 7.27 -21.31
CA LYS A 95 -17.24 8.38 -22.15
C LYS A 95 -18.26 9.50 -22.24
N ASP A 96 -19.53 9.16 -22.45
CA ASP A 96 -20.62 10.13 -22.60
C ASP A 96 -21.23 10.52 -21.24
N LYS A 97 -20.60 10.11 -20.13
CA LYS A 97 -21.07 10.31 -18.75
C LYS A 97 -22.50 9.79 -18.50
N LYS A 98 -22.96 8.83 -19.30
CA LYS A 98 -24.20 8.11 -19.06
C LYS A 98 -23.93 6.96 -18.09
N ILE A 99 -23.96 7.28 -16.80
CA ILE A 99 -23.49 6.40 -15.72
C ILE A 99 -24.61 5.63 -15.00
N SER A 100 -25.81 5.54 -15.57
CA SER A 100 -26.88 4.75 -14.96
C SER A 100 -27.78 4.09 -16.00
N PHE A 101 -28.41 3.00 -15.58
CA PHE A 101 -29.40 2.25 -16.33
C PHE A 101 -30.61 1.91 -15.45
N PRO A 102 -31.81 1.73 -16.02
CA PRO A 102 -32.99 1.37 -15.25
C PRO A 102 -32.90 -0.06 -14.73
N HIS A 103 -33.22 -0.27 -13.46
CA HIS A 103 -33.36 -1.59 -12.87
C HIS A 103 -34.48 -2.39 -13.59
N PRO A 104 -34.27 -3.66 -13.95
CA PRO A 104 -35.24 -4.44 -14.75
C PRO A 104 -36.62 -4.58 -14.10
N SER A 105 -36.70 -4.81 -12.78
CA SER A 105 -37.98 -4.95 -12.07
C SER A 105 -38.60 -3.64 -11.55
N THR A 106 -37.80 -2.71 -11.03
CA THR A 106 -38.29 -1.51 -10.32
C THR A 106 -38.19 -0.22 -11.12
N ASN A 107 -37.46 -0.24 -12.24
CA ASN A 107 -37.12 0.91 -13.06
C ASN A 107 -36.32 2.02 -12.36
N ASN A 108 -35.93 1.81 -11.08
CA ASN A 108 -35.05 2.73 -10.35
C ASN A 108 -33.66 2.78 -11.00
N PRO A 109 -32.97 3.94 -10.98
CA PRO A 109 -31.65 4.06 -11.58
C PRO A 109 -30.60 3.26 -10.80
N VAL A 110 -29.84 2.41 -11.50
CA VAL A 110 -28.66 1.71 -10.98
C VAL A 110 -27.42 2.41 -11.53
N VAL A 111 -26.60 2.99 -10.65
CA VAL A 111 -25.40 3.73 -11.04
C VAL A 111 -24.22 2.79 -11.26
N VAL A 112 -23.49 2.94 -12.36
CA VAL A 112 -22.30 2.14 -12.65
C VAL A 112 -21.05 2.84 -12.12
N VAL A 113 -20.21 2.12 -11.37
CA VAL A 113 -19.04 2.66 -10.67
C VAL A 113 -17.81 1.80 -10.95
N LEU A 114 -16.71 2.44 -11.35
CA LEU A 114 -15.41 1.78 -11.47
C LEU A 114 -14.76 1.63 -10.09
N ASP A 115 -14.22 0.45 -9.77
CA ASP A 115 -13.53 0.19 -8.51
C ASP A 115 -12.28 1.10 -8.37
N PRO A 116 -12.24 2.01 -7.38
CA PRO A 116 -11.09 2.88 -7.13
C PRO A 116 -9.79 2.11 -6.89
N SER A 117 -9.86 0.92 -6.28
CA SER A 117 -8.69 0.05 -6.03
C SER A 117 -8.11 -0.51 -7.31
N HIS A 118 -8.96 -0.76 -8.32
CA HIS A 118 -8.49 -1.08 -9.65
C HIS A 118 -7.93 0.14 -10.37
N MET A 119 -8.61 1.29 -10.27
CA MET A 119 -8.21 2.51 -10.97
C MET A 119 -6.82 2.99 -10.56
N ILE A 120 -6.50 2.98 -9.26
CA ILE A 120 -5.16 3.39 -8.80
C ILE A 120 -4.05 2.47 -9.32
N LYS A 121 -4.33 1.18 -9.53
CA LYS A 121 -3.37 0.25 -10.17
C LYS A 121 -3.16 0.61 -11.64
N LEU A 122 -4.22 0.98 -12.37
CA LEU A 122 -4.10 1.41 -13.76
C LEU A 122 -3.27 2.69 -13.86
N ILE A 123 -3.53 3.67 -13.00
CA ILE A 123 -2.76 4.93 -12.93
C ILE A 123 -1.27 4.62 -12.67
N ARG A 124 -0.95 3.76 -11.69
CA ARG A 124 0.43 3.32 -11.42
C ARG A 124 1.07 2.69 -12.66
N ASN A 125 0.38 1.73 -13.28
CA ASN A 125 0.89 1.01 -14.43
C ASN A 125 1.16 1.95 -15.60
N ALA A 126 0.26 2.90 -15.83
CA ALA A 126 0.39 3.88 -16.88
C ALA A 126 1.55 4.84 -16.61
N PHE A 127 1.66 5.33 -15.37
CA PHE A 127 2.72 6.26 -15.00
C PHE A 127 4.10 5.62 -15.18
N GLN A 128 4.27 4.36 -14.77
CA GLN A 128 5.50 3.61 -15.04
C GLN A 128 5.72 3.41 -16.55
N CYS A 129 4.68 3.03 -17.30
CA CYS A 129 4.81 2.68 -18.72
C CYS A 129 5.17 3.88 -19.59
N TYR A 130 4.55 5.04 -19.34
CA TYR A 130 4.82 6.27 -20.08
C TYR A 130 6.05 7.00 -19.57
N ASN A 131 6.47 6.72 -18.33
CA ASN A 131 7.60 7.34 -17.62
C ASN A 131 7.45 8.85 -17.35
N THR A 132 6.89 9.60 -18.30
CA THR A 132 6.68 11.04 -18.23
C THR A 132 5.26 11.41 -18.67
N PHE A 133 4.58 12.22 -17.87
CA PHE A 133 3.40 12.98 -18.27
C PHE A 133 3.74 14.47 -18.33
N LEU A 134 2.92 15.23 -19.05
CA LEU A 134 2.94 16.69 -19.07
C LEU A 134 1.63 17.21 -18.48
N ASP A 135 1.72 18.21 -17.61
CA ASP A 135 0.55 18.95 -17.16
C ASP A 135 0.08 19.98 -18.20
N LYS A 136 -1.00 20.72 -17.87
CA LYS A 136 -1.59 21.72 -18.77
C LYS A 136 -0.62 22.84 -19.16
N ASP A 137 0.33 23.15 -18.27
CA ASP A 137 1.29 24.24 -18.41
C ASP A 137 2.59 23.75 -19.08
N GLY A 138 2.68 22.44 -19.37
CA GLY A 138 3.82 21.80 -20.01
C GLY A 138 4.91 21.34 -19.04
N ASN A 139 4.66 21.38 -17.73
CA ASN A 139 5.63 20.89 -16.75
C ASN A 139 5.63 19.36 -16.72
N THR A 140 6.78 18.78 -16.42
CA THR A 140 7.01 17.34 -16.46
C THR A 140 6.63 16.66 -15.14
N ILE A 141 5.92 15.54 -15.26
CA ILE A 141 5.59 14.62 -14.18
C ILE A 141 6.33 13.32 -14.48
N GLU A 142 7.36 13.00 -13.70
CA GLU A 142 8.34 11.99 -14.09
C GLU A 142 8.43 10.86 -13.06
N TRP A 143 8.33 9.61 -13.53
CA TRP A 143 8.46 8.40 -12.72
C TRP A 143 9.85 8.27 -12.09
N ARG A 144 10.90 8.86 -12.71
CA ARG A 144 12.28 8.83 -12.23
C ARG A 144 12.45 9.30 -10.79
N PHE A 145 11.61 10.22 -10.30
CA PHE A 145 11.72 10.71 -8.92
C PHE A 145 11.36 9.63 -7.89
N LEU A 146 10.44 8.72 -8.23
CA LEU A 146 10.12 7.56 -7.40
C LEU A 146 11.27 6.55 -7.37
N GLU A 147 11.91 6.32 -8.51
CA GLU A 147 13.11 5.48 -8.63
C GLU A 147 14.28 6.06 -7.85
N GLN A 148 14.56 7.36 -8.01
CA GLN A 148 15.61 8.07 -7.30
C GLN A 148 15.39 8.05 -5.78
N LEU A 149 14.17 8.28 -5.31
CA LEU A 149 13.85 8.17 -3.89
C LEU A 149 14.08 6.74 -3.37
N ASN A 150 13.61 5.73 -4.10
CA ASN A 150 13.83 4.34 -3.70
C ASN A 150 15.33 3.98 -3.67
N ASN A 151 16.10 4.41 -4.68
CA ASN A 151 17.54 4.17 -4.77
C ASN A 151 18.30 4.88 -3.64
N LEU A 152 17.95 6.13 -3.32
CA LEU A 152 18.54 6.87 -2.20
C LEU A 152 18.29 6.13 -0.88
N GLN A 153 17.04 5.74 -0.62
CA GLN A 153 16.70 5.01 0.61
C GLN A 153 17.43 3.66 0.72
N MET A 154 17.55 2.94 -0.40
CA MET A 154 18.29 1.67 -0.43
C MET A 154 19.79 1.86 -0.22
N LYS A 155 20.38 2.91 -0.80
CA LYS A 155 21.79 3.26 -0.64
C LYS A 155 22.12 3.63 0.81
N GLU A 156 21.31 4.48 1.42
CA GLU A 156 21.54 4.99 2.77
C GLU A 156 21.18 3.98 3.87
N GLY A 157 20.28 3.04 3.55
CA GLY A 157 19.69 2.08 4.50
C GLY A 157 18.53 2.67 5.32
N PHE A 158 18.23 3.96 5.15
CA PHE A 158 17.19 4.69 5.86
C PHE A 158 16.02 5.11 4.96
N HIS A 159 14.83 5.29 5.53
CA HIS A 159 13.61 5.54 4.77
C HIS A 159 12.82 6.76 5.26
N LEU A 160 12.84 7.88 4.51
CA LEU A 160 11.94 9.03 4.72
C LEU A 160 10.48 8.64 4.43
N ALA A 161 10.26 7.99 3.29
CA ALA A 161 9.01 7.36 2.89
C ALA A 161 8.99 5.93 3.45
N ASN A 162 8.61 5.82 4.72
CA ASN A 162 8.69 4.60 5.53
C ASN A 162 8.07 3.33 4.91
N LYS A 163 7.12 3.45 3.97
CA LYS A 163 6.46 2.33 3.30
C LYS A 163 7.00 2.05 1.89
N LEU A 164 7.63 3.02 1.23
CA LEU A 164 8.17 2.83 -0.12
C LEU A 164 9.38 1.88 -0.06
N ARG A 165 9.35 0.84 -0.89
CA ARG A 165 10.36 -0.22 -0.99
C ARG A 165 10.54 -0.62 -2.45
N TYR A 166 11.60 -1.36 -2.74
CA TYR A 166 11.93 -1.90 -4.06
C TYR A 166 10.71 -2.42 -4.85
N HIS A 167 9.87 -3.28 -4.24
CA HIS A 167 8.71 -3.87 -4.91
C HIS A 167 7.57 -2.89 -5.26
N HIS A 168 7.60 -1.66 -4.75
CA HIS A 168 6.65 -0.61 -5.13
C HIS A 168 6.97 -0.02 -6.50
N VAL A 169 8.26 0.13 -6.78
CA VAL A 169 8.77 0.70 -8.04
C VAL A 169 8.94 -0.41 -9.08
N HIS A 170 9.53 -1.55 -8.68
CA HIS A 170 9.69 -2.75 -9.51
C HIS A 170 8.58 -3.76 -9.21
N PHE A 171 7.35 -3.39 -9.58
CA PHE A 171 6.13 -4.11 -9.20
C PHE A 171 5.66 -5.17 -10.22
N GLN A 172 6.45 -5.53 -11.23
CA GLN A 172 6.02 -6.40 -12.35
C GLN A 172 5.40 -7.71 -11.85
N ASN A 173 6.05 -8.40 -10.91
CA ASN A 173 5.56 -9.64 -10.29
C ASN A 173 4.45 -9.41 -9.24
N ASN A 174 4.16 -8.15 -8.91
CA ASN A 174 3.20 -7.74 -7.89
C ASN A 174 2.16 -6.75 -8.45
N LYS A 175 1.93 -6.77 -9.77
CA LYS A 175 1.08 -5.79 -10.48
C LYS A 175 -0.35 -5.71 -9.91
N MET A 176 -0.86 -6.82 -9.39
CA MET A 176 -2.21 -6.86 -8.83
C MET A 176 -2.33 -6.36 -7.38
N LYS A 177 -1.22 -6.15 -6.67
CA LYS A 177 -1.23 -5.71 -5.27
C LYS A 177 -1.60 -4.23 -5.17
N VAL A 178 -2.86 -3.97 -4.81
CA VAL A 178 -3.40 -2.61 -4.57
C VAL A 178 -2.58 -1.87 -3.52
N LYS A 179 -2.21 -2.56 -2.43
CA LYS A 179 -1.39 -1.99 -1.34
C LYS A 179 -0.13 -1.30 -1.84
N LEU A 180 0.57 -1.89 -2.82
CA LEU A 180 1.78 -1.30 -3.39
C LEU A 180 1.47 -0.04 -4.20
N ALA A 181 0.38 -0.02 -4.96
CA ALA A 181 -0.05 1.18 -5.69
C ALA A 181 -0.43 2.31 -4.74
N THR A 182 -1.25 2.03 -3.72
CA THR A 182 -1.70 3.04 -2.74
C THR A 182 -0.54 3.61 -1.94
N GLN A 183 0.46 2.79 -1.59
CA GLN A 183 1.63 3.25 -0.83
C GLN A 183 2.57 4.10 -1.69
N LEU A 184 2.70 3.78 -2.97
CA LEU A 184 3.50 4.55 -3.93
C LEU A 184 2.97 5.97 -4.11
N PHE A 185 1.65 6.13 -4.22
CA PHE A 185 1.02 7.45 -4.35
C PHE A 185 0.81 8.19 -3.02
N SER A 186 1.30 7.67 -1.89
CA SER A 186 0.97 8.26 -0.59
C SER A 186 1.55 9.67 -0.39
N LEU A 187 0.90 10.49 0.44
CA LEU A 187 1.42 11.81 0.84
C LEU A 187 2.86 11.73 1.37
N SER A 188 3.20 10.69 2.14
CA SER A 188 4.56 10.52 2.68
C SER A 188 5.64 10.34 1.61
N VAL A 189 5.29 9.83 0.43
CA VAL A 189 6.23 9.73 -0.70
C VAL A 189 6.43 11.10 -1.33
N ALA A 190 5.34 11.85 -1.54
CA ALA A 190 5.41 13.22 -2.04
C ALA A 190 6.19 14.13 -1.07
N ASP A 191 5.91 14.06 0.24
CA ASP A 191 6.62 14.81 1.29
C ASP A 191 8.11 14.47 1.32
N ALA A 192 8.48 13.20 1.11
CA ALA A 192 9.88 12.79 1.08
C ALA A 192 10.62 13.36 -0.16
N ILE A 193 9.96 13.41 -1.31
CA ILE A 193 10.53 14.03 -2.53
C ILE A 193 10.70 15.54 -2.31
N ASP A 194 9.68 16.22 -1.78
CA ASP A 194 9.74 17.65 -1.46
C ASP A 194 10.86 17.93 -0.44
N PHE A 195 11.01 17.10 0.60
CA PHE A 195 12.08 17.23 1.58
C PHE A 195 13.48 17.09 0.94
N CYS A 196 13.65 16.09 0.08
CA CYS A 196 14.90 15.91 -0.66
C CYS A 196 15.24 17.11 -1.57
N ARG A 197 14.22 17.72 -2.19
CA ARG A 197 14.38 18.89 -3.05
C ARG A 197 14.66 20.16 -2.24
N ASP A 198 13.82 20.48 -1.26
CA ASP A 198 13.76 21.80 -0.64
C ASP A 198 14.67 21.92 0.59
N GLN A 199 14.78 20.84 1.38
CA GLN A 199 15.52 20.85 2.64
C GLN A 199 16.94 20.30 2.50
N LEU A 200 17.11 19.25 1.69
CA LEU A 200 18.41 18.64 1.41
C LEU A 200 19.07 19.19 0.14
N ASN A 201 18.36 19.98 -0.68
CA ASN A 201 18.86 20.58 -1.92
C ASN A 201 19.52 19.56 -2.88
N LEU A 202 19.00 18.32 -2.91
CA LEU A 202 19.59 17.25 -3.70
C LEU A 202 19.29 17.47 -5.20
N PRO A 203 20.33 17.57 -6.07
CA PRO A 203 20.14 17.89 -7.49
C PRO A 203 19.24 16.92 -8.25
N SER A 204 19.22 15.65 -7.85
CA SER A 204 18.38 14.61 -8.47
C SER A 204 16.89 14.94 -8.39
N PHE A 205 16.45 15.65 -7.34
CA PHE A 205 15.04 15.96 -7.08
C PHE A 205 14.61 17.35 -7.55
N LYS A 206 15.48 18.08 -8.25
CA LYS A 206 15.14 19.38 -8.84
C LYS A 206 14.01 19.23 -9.86
N ASN A 207 13.10 20.22 -9.89
CA ASN A 207 11.92 20.26 -10.77
C ASN A 207 10.92 19.11 -10.51
N SER A 208 10.79 18.65 -9.27
CA SER A 208 9.86 17.57 -8.89
C SER A 208 8.47 18.04 -8.46
N GLU A 209 8.21 19.36 -8.47
CA GLU A 209 7.01 20.01 -7.97
C GLU A 209 5.74 19.46 -8.63
N SER A 210 5.71 19.39 -9.97
CA SER A 210 4.57 18.82 -10.70
C SER A 210 4.37 17.33 -10.40
N THR A 211 5.46 16.59 -10.14
CA THR A 211 5.36 15.18 -9.76
C THR A 211 4.76 15.01 -8.37
N THR A 212 5.24 15.75 -7.36
CA THR A 212 4.69 15.65 -6.00
C THR A 212 3.26 16.15 -5.94
N PHE A 213 2.90 17.18 -6.71
CA PHE A 213 1.53 17.63 -6.89
C PHE A 213 0.63 16.53 -7.48
N PHE A 214 1.07 15.86 -8.55
CA PHE A 214 0.38 14.71 -9.14
C PHE A 214 0.15 13.59 -8.11
N LEU A 215 1.19 13.20 -7.36
CA LEU A 215 1.08 12.17 -6.31
C LEU A 215 0.02 12.54 -5.26
N ARG A 216 -0.02 13.81 -4.84
CA ARG A 216 -1.00 14.31 -3.86
C ARG A 216 -2.42 14.27 -4.39
N ILE A 217 -2.64 14.64 -5.65
CA ILE A 217 -3.96 14.55 -6.29
C ILE A 217 -4.46 13.09 -6.27
N ILE A 218 -3.62 12.15 -6.71
CA ILE A 218 -3.99 10.73 -6.73
C ILE A 218 -4.24 10.19 -5.32
N ASN A 219 -3.40 10.55 -4.33
CA ASN A 219 -3.62 10.19 -2.92
C ASN A 219 -4.99 10.64 -2.43
N ASN A 220 -5.27 11.94 -2.57
CA ASN A 220 -6.44 12.55 -1.98
C ASN A 220 -7.71 12.04 -2.65
N MET A 221 -7.72 11.87 -3.98
CA MET A 221 -8.82 11.21 -4.68
C MET A 221 -9.07 9.81 -4.12
N PHE A 222 -8.02 9.00 -3.96
CA PHE A 222 -8.16 7.65 -3.44
C PHE A 222 -8.65 7.63 -1.98
N ASP A 223 -8.17 8.53 -1.13
CA ASP A 223 -8.63 8.69 0.24
C ASP A 223 -10.13 9.06 0.30
N ILE A 224 -10.62 9.93 -0.59
CA ILE A 224 -12.04 10.28 -0.70
C ILE A 224 -12.87 9.04 -1.06
N PHE A 225 -12.47 8.32 -2.11
CA PHE A 225 -13.21 7.15 -2.62
C PHE A 225 -13.11 5.91 -1.73
N ASN A 226 -12.16 5.88 -0.78
CA ASN A 226 -11.97 4.78 0.16
C ASN A 226 -12.16 5.21 1.63
N SER A 227 -12.86 6.33 1.85
CA SER A 227 -13.23 6.81 3.18
C SER A 227 -14.25 5.87 3.83
N ARG A 228 -14.15 5.68 5.15
CA ARG A 228 -15.00 4.74 5.91
C ARG A 228 -15.52 5.27 7.23
N ASN A 229 -14.88 6.31 7.77
CA ASN A 229 -15.10 6.76 9.13
C ASN A 229 -15.32 8.28 9.14
N THR A 230 -16.35 8.73 9.86
CA THR A 230 -16.68 10.15 10.05
C THR A 230 -15.75 10.84 11.04
N TYR A 231 -15.00 10.11 11.87
CA TYR A 231 -14.00 10.66 12.80
C TYR A 231 -12.60 10.82 12.19
N GLU A 232 -12.39 10.36 10.95
CA GLU A 232 -11.16 10.63 10.22
C GLU A 232 -11.06 12.12 9.85
N TYR A 233 -9.86 12.54 9.48
CA TYR A 233 -9.57 13.94 9.15
C TYR A 233 -9.35 14.12 7.64
N ASN A 234 -9.52 15.36 7.17
CA ASN A 234 -9.26 15.76 5.78
C ASN A 234 -10.00 14.87 4.76
N PHE A 235 -9.31 14.47 3.68
CA PHE A 235 -9.85 13.65 2.60
C PHE A 235 -10.16 12.20 2.97
N LYS A 236 -9.74 11.73 4.16
CA LYS A 236 -10.09 10.39 4.68
C LYS A 236 -11.41 10.36 5.43
N LYS A 237 -11.91 11.54 5.81
CA LYS A 237 -13.20 11.69 6.47
C LYS A 237 -14.31 11.27 5.50
N ALA A 238 -15.21 10.42 5.99
CA ALA A 238 -16.39 10.02 5.22
C ALA A 238 -17.20 11.26 4.78
N LEU A 239 -17.90 11.11 3.64
CA LEU A 239 -18.78 12.13 3.10
C LEU A 239 -19.92 12.44 4.08
N THR A 240 -20.11 13.72 4.36
CA THR A 240 -21.16 14.29 5.22
C THR A 240 -21.68 15.56 4.57
N GLU A 241 -22.86 16.03 4.96
CA GLU A 241 -23.40 17.30 4.46
C GLU A 241 -22.43 18.47 4.68
N SER A 242 -21.71 18.46 5.82
CA SER A 242 -20.75 19.52 6.18
C SER A 242 -19.51 19.60 5.30
N ASN A 243 -19.06 18.48 4.70
CA ASN A 243 -17.83 18.44 3.90
C ASN A 243 -18.09 18.17 2.41
N ALA A 244 -19.35 17.89 2.01
CA ALA A 244 -19.69 17.52 0.64
C ALA A 244 -19.26 18.55 -0.40
N ALA A 245 -19.54 19.84 -0.17
CA ALA A 245 -19.17 20.90 -1.10
C ALA A 245 -17.64 20.97 -1.31
N MET A 246 -16.86 20.84 -0.23
CA MET A 246 -15.40 20.85 -0.31
C MET A 246 -14.86 19.63 -1.08
N LEU A 247 -15.40 18.43 -0.80
CA LEU A 247 -14.99 17.21 -1.47
C LEU A 247 -15.35 17.21 -2.96
N LEU A 248 -16.55 17.67 -3.32
CA LEU A 248 -16.99 17.77 -4.73
C LEU A 248 -16.16 18.78 -5.51
N ASN A 249 -15.91 19.97 -4.94
CA ASN A 249 -15.03 20.97 -5.56
C ASN A 249 -13.61 20.42 -5.79
N TYR A 250 -13.10 19.62 -4.86
CA TYR A 250 -11.80 18.97 -5.02
C TYR A 250 -11.82 17.93 -6.15
N LEU A 251 -12.87 17.10 -6.23
CA LEU A 251 -13.03 16.11 -7.29
C LEU A 251 -13.19 16.77 -8.67
N ASP A 252 -13.86 17.91 -8.77
CA ASP A 252 -13.98 18.67 -10.01
C ASP A 252 -12.62 19.23 -10.45
N MET A 253 -11.86 19.83 -9.53
CA MET A 253 -10.50 20.29 -9.79
C MET A 253 -9.59 19.14 -10.25
N ALA A 254 -9.65 18.00 -9.55
CA ALA A 254 -8.86 16.83 -9.89
C ALA A 254 -9.27 16.24 -11.26
N THR A 255 -10.56 16.24 -11.58
CA THR A 255 -11.07 15.79 -12.88
C THR A 255 -10.56 16.67 -14.01
N THR A 256 -10.63 18.00 -13.85
CA THR A 256 -10.07 18.96 -14.82
C THR A 256 -8.58 18.70 -15.02
N TYR A 257 -7.81 18.66 -13.93
CA TYR A 257 -6.38 18.41 -13.98
C TYR A 257 -6.02 17.10 -14.69
N LEU A 258 -6.68 15.99 -14.35
CA LEU A 258 -6.41 14.69 -14.99
C LEU A 258 -6.82 14.65 -16.46
N SER A 259 -7.86 15.39 -16.86
CA SER A 259 -8.32 15.46 -18.25
C SER A 259 -7.34 16.22 -19.16
N GLU A 260 -6.51 17.09 -18.58
CA GLU A 260 -5.55 17.93 -19.29
C GLU A 260 -4.16 17.29 -19.41
N LEU A 261 -3.90 16.19 -18.70
CA LEU A 261 -2.63 15.48 -18.75
C LEU A 261 -2.34 14.92 -20.15
N ARG A 262 -1.10 15.07 -20.58
CA ARG A 262 -0.60 14.61 -21.88
C ARG A 262 0.56 13.64 -21.71
N THR A 263 0.79 12.79 -22.70
CA THR A 263 2.06 12.07 -22.85
C THR A 263 3.16 13.06 -23.21
N GLU A 264 4.42 12.65 -23.12
CA GLU A 264 5.57 13.43 -23.62
C GLU A 264 5.40 13.87 -25.09
N GLU A 265 4.79 13.02 -25.93
CA GLU A 265 4.44 13.33 -27.33
C GLU A 265 3.34 14.41 -27.50
N GLY A 266 2.83 14.98 -26.40
CA GLY A 266 1.76 15.99 -26.42
C GLY A 266 0.34 15.45 -26.63
N THR A 267 0.17 14.13 -26.76
CA THR A 267 -1.16 13.50 -26.90
C THR A 267 -1.87 13.43 -25.55
N LEU A 268 -3.13 13.86 -25.49
CA LEU A 268 -3.95 13.71 -24.28
C LEU A 268 -4.02 12.25 -23.83
N LEU A 269 -3.77 12.03 -22.55
CA LEU A 269 -3.81 10.71 -21.94
C LEU A 269 -5.17 10.02 -22.14
N THR A 270 -6.26 10.78 -22.04
CA THR A 270 -7.64 10.32 -22.24
C THR A 270 -7.90 9.70 -23.61
N LYS A 271 -7.07 9.99 -24.63
CA LYS A 271 -7.19 9.40 -25.98
C LYS A 271 -6.47 8.06 -26.13
N LYS A 272 -5.44 7.75 -25.32
CA LYS A 272 -4.64 6.50 -25.42
C LYS A 272 -5.12 5.37 -24.48
N PHE A 273 -5.89 5.67 -23.43
CA PHE A 273 -6.27 4.72 -22.37
C PHE A 273 -7.29 3.62 -22.72
N THR A 274 -7.70 3.47 -23.99
CA THR A 274 -8.73 2.49 -24.41
C THR A 274 -8.21 1.07 -24.68
N SER A 275 -6.95 0.77 -24.40
CA SER A 275 -6.38 -0.56 -24.63
C SER A 275 -5.37 -0.92 -23.54
N HIS A 276 -5.24 -2.21 -23.23
CA HIS A 276 -4.27 -2.87 -22.33
C HIS A 276 -4.78 -3.24 -20.92
N GLY A 277 -5.53 -4.34 -20.85
CA GLY A 277 -5.74 -5.15 -19.63
C GLY A 277 -4.65 -6.22 -19.46
N GLY A 278 -4.15 -6.41 -18.25
CA GLY A 278 -3.11 -7.39 -17.92
C GLY A 278 -3.64 -8.56 -17.07
N GLY A 279 -2.99 -9.72 -17.22
CA GLY A 279 -3.47 -11.04 -16.80
C GLY A 279 -3.39 -11.42 -15.31
N ASN A 280 -4.01 -12.57 -15.04
CA ASN A 280 -4.46 -13.12 -13.76
C ASN A 280 -3.61 -14.35 -13.33
N ASN A 281 -3.42 -14.55 -12.02
CA ASN A 281 -2.78 -15.76 -11.44
C ASN A 281 -3.85 -16.57 -10.68
N ASN A 282 -4.22 -17.74 -11.21
CA ASN A 282 -5.53 -18.36 -10.99
C ASN A 282 -5.48 -19.68 -10.18
N PRO A 283 -6.38 -19.91 -9.20
CA PRO A 283 -6.75 -21.23 -8.68
C PRO A 283 -7.67 -22.00 -9.65
N THR A 284 -7.90 -23.31 -9.45
CA THR A 284 -8.77 -24.13 -10.34
C THR A 284 -10.26 -23.94 -10.05
N ALA A 285 -11.12 -24.06 -11.07
CA ALA A 285 -12.58 -23.87 -10.96
C ALA A 285 -13.25 -24.74 -9.88
N ARG A 286 -12.75 -25.97 -9.67
CA ARG A 286 -13.26 -26.88 -8.64
C ARG A 286 -12.86 -26.46 -7.21
N GLN A 287 -11.64 -25.94 -7.05
CA GLN A 287 -11.19 -25.33 -5.79
C GLN A 287 -12.00 -24.08 -5.47
N PHE A 288 -12.30 -23.26 -6.49
CA PHE A 288 -13.16 -22.09 -6.35
C PHE A 288 -14.57 -22.46 -5.90
N LYS A 289 -15.23 -23.42 -6.58
CA LYS A 289 -16.59 -23.90 -6.21
C LYS A 289 -16.65 -24.42 -4.78
N ALA A 290 -15.63 -25.16 -4.33
CA ALA A 290 -15.54 -25.65 -2.95
C ALA A 290 -15.37 -24.51 -1.93
N ALA A 291 -14.48 -23.55 -2.21
CA ALA A 291 -14.27 -22.38 -1.37
C ALA A 291 -15.52 -21.49 -1.29
N TYR A 292 -16.23 -21.31 -2.42
CA TYR A 292 -17.47 -20.56 -2.51
C TYR A 292 -18.60 -21.20 -1.68
N LYS A 293 -18.80 -22.52 -1.80
CA LYS A 293 -19.77 -23.25 -0.96
C LYS A 293 -19.44 -23.13 0.53
N LYS A 294 -18.16 -23.23 0.90
CA LYS A 294 -17.72 -23.03 2.30
C LYS A 294 -18.02 -21.62 2.80
N LEU A 295 -17.85 -20.59 1.95
CA LEU A 295 -18.16 -19.21 2.28
C LEU A 295 -19.66 -19.00 2.53
N LEU A 296 -20.53 -19.55 1.67
CA LEU A 296 -21.98 -19.48 1.86
C LEU A 296 -22.44 -20.10 3.18
N VAL A 297 -21.94 -21.30 3.50
CA VAL A 297 -22.24 -21.98 4.77
C VAL A 297 -21.74 -21.16 5.97
N HIS A 298 -20.58 -20.51 5.88
CA HIS A 298 -20.08 -19.62 6.94
C HIS A 298 -20.89 -18.32 7.10
N ILE A 299 -21.55 -17.85 6.04
CA ILE A 299 -22.45 -16.69 6.10
C ILE A 299 -23.77 -17.07 6.76
N GLU A 300 -24.36 -18.21 6.41
CA GLU A 300 -25.60 -18.71 7.03
C GLU A 300 -25.43 -19.01 8.53
N LEU A 301 -24.26 -19.49 8.95
CA LEU A 301 -23.97 -19.79 10.36
C LEU A 301 -23.67 -18.55 11.23
N LYS A 302 -23.58 -17.34 10.65
CA LYS A 302 -23.41 -16.09 11.42
C LYS A 302 -24.71 -15.48 11.93
N ALA A 303 -25.81 -16.23 11.89
CA ALA A 303 -27.03 -15.95 12.62
C ALA A 303 -27.34 -17.12 13.55
N LEU A 304 -26.56 -17.26 14.63
CA LEU A 304 -26.90 -17.96 15.86
C LEU A 304 -25.80 -17.60 16.87
N ASP A 305 -26.10 -16.65 17.76
CA ASP A 305 -25.36 -16.53 19.00
C ASP A 305 -25.43 -17.90 19.73
N SER A 306 -24.26 -18.37 20.17
CA SER A 306 -23.97 -19.65 20.84
C SER A 306 -23.58 -20.84 19.93
N GLY A 307 -22.34 -21.31 20.13
CA GLY A 307 -21.86 -22.56 19.53
C GLY A 307 -20.38 -22.82 19.82
N ASN A 308 -20.11 -23.49 20.94
CA ASN A 308 -18.78 -23.88 21.43
C ASN A 308 -17.99 -24.72 20.41
N CYS A 309 -17.00 -24.12 19.75
CA CYS A 309 -15.97 -24.85 19.02
C CYS A 309 -14.60 -24.33 19.45
N THR A 310 -13.85 -25.20 20.12
CA THR A 310 -12.48 -25.00 20.60
C THR A 310 -11.56 -24.52 19.48
N ALA A 311 -10.89 -23.39 19.71
CA ALA A 311 -9.82 -22.90 18.86
C ALA A 311 -8.67 -23.90 18.83
N LEU A 312 -8.34 -24.41 17.65
CA LEU A 312 -7.06 -25.06 17.39
C LEU A 312 -6.15 -24.02 16.73
N GLU A 313 -5.69 -23.07 17.54
CA GLU A 313 -4.50 -22.29 17.26
C GLU A 313 -3.36 -22.83 18.13
N HIS A 314 -2.43 -23.55 17.51
CA HIS A 314 -1.07 -23.61 18.02
C HIS A 314 -0.14 -23.24 16.87
N ILE A 315 -0.15 -21.96 16.53
CA ILE A 315 0.99 -21.33 15.87
C ILE A 315 1.84 -20.83 17.03
N SER A 316 3.08 -21.29 17.13
CA SER A 316 4.06 -20.75 18.07
C SER A 316 4.35 -19.30 17.68
N ILE A 317 3.55 -18.38 18.21
CA ILE A 317 3.89 -16.97 18.27
C ILE A 317 5.02 -16.91 19.28
N LEU A 318 6.20 -16.44 18.85
CA LEU A 318 7.28 -16.06 19.74
C LEU A 318 6.76 -14.97 20.67
N ASP A 319 6.29 -15.37 21.85
CA ASP A 319 6.05 -14.49 22.96
C ASP A 319 7.41 -13.94 23.41
N CYS A 320 7.77 -12.76 22.88
CA CYS A 320 8.68 -11.89 23.61
C CYS A 320 7.93 -11.45 24.88
N ALA A 321 8.06 -12.24 25.94
CA ALA A 321 7.62 -11.89 27.27
C ALA A 321 8.15 -10.49 27.58
N SER A 322 7.25 -9.51 27.65
CA SER A 322 7.55 -8.20 28.19
C SER A 322 7.65 -8.38 29.69
N SER A 323 8.86 -8.74 30.15
CA SER A 323 9.19 -8.58 31.56
C SER A 323 8.90 -7.12 31.95
N PRO A 324 8.37 -6.86 33.16
CA PRO A 324 8.17 -5.50 33.64
C PRO A 324 9.50 -4.76 33.53
N VAL A 325 9.55 -3.72 32.69
CA VAL A 325 10.76 -2.93 32.50
C VAL A 325 11.12 -2.32 33.85
N ALA A 326 12.23 -2.74 34.43
CA ALA A 326 12.77 -2.13 35.63
C ALA A 326 12.95 -0.62 35.37
N ARG A 327 12.47 0.22 36.30
CA ARG A 327 12.71 1.68 36.23
C ARG A 327 14.22 1.92 36.12
N ILE A 328 14.63 2.73 35.16
CA ILE A 328 16.05 2.97 34.82
C ILE A 328 16.78 3.74 35.94
N ASN A 329 16.06 4.28 36.93
CA ASN A 329 16.61 5.05 38.05
C ASN A 329 17.36 4.23 39.12
N ARG A 330 17.67 2.94 38.90
CA ARG A 330 18.67 2.27 39.74
C ARG A 330 20.05 2.57 39.17
N SER A 331 20.83 3.32 39.95
CA SER A 331 22.28 3.43 39.80
C SER A 331 22.85 2.08 39.36
N ILE A 332 23.46 2.07 38.17
CA ILE A 332 24.01 0.90 37.50
C ILE A 332 24.84 0.13 38.52
N ARG A 333 24.39 -1.07 38.92
CA ARG A 333 25.31 -2.05 39.47
C ARG A 333 26.25 -2.38 38.33
N ARG A 334 27.53 -2.04 38.50
CA ARG A 334 28.62 -2.47 37.61
C ARG A 334 28.38 -3.95 37.30
N ILE A 335 28.05 -4.25 36.06
CA ILE A 335 28.22 -5.60 35.55
C ILE A 335 29.73 -5.81 35.65
N ALA A 336 30.15 -6.73 36.52
CA ALA A 336 31.52 -7.18 36.53
C ALA A 336 31.77 -7.78 35.14
N ILE A 337 32.51 -7.05 34.32
CA ILE A 337 33.20 -7.61 33.18
C ILE A 337 34.31 -8.44 33.82
N GLU A 338 34.28 -9.75 33.60
CA GLU A 338 35.48 -10.56 33.81
C GLU A 338 36.47 -10.09 32.75
N ASP A 339 37.58 -9.52 33.21
CA ASP A 339 38.70 -9.08 32.37
C ASP A 339 39.30 -10.33 31.70
N ASP A 340 38.86 -10.65 30.48
CA ASP A 340 39.65 -11.42 29.53
C ASP A 340 40.52 -10.41 28.77
N ASP A 341 41.77 -10.29 29.23
CA ASP A 341 42.84 -9.54 28.59
C ASP A 341 43.18 -10.16 27.21
N ASP A 342 42.51 -9.71 26.15
CA ASP A 342 42.99 -9.83 24.76
C ASP A 342 42.97 -8.43 24.11
N ASP A 343 44.01 -7.66 24.46
CA ASP A 343 44.12 -6.21 24.31
C ASP A 343 44.78 -5.80 22.97
N ASP A 344 44.31 -6.34 21.82
CA ASP A 344 44.95 -6.06 20.50
C ASP A 344 43.97 -5.76 19.33
N ASP A 345 42.66 -5.63 19.56
CA ASP A 345 41.66 -5.38 18.48
C ASP A 345 40.84 -4.07 18.64
N ASN A 346 41.06 -3.28 19.69
CA ASN A 346 40.23 -2.10 20.01
C ASN A 346 40.53 -0.85 19.17
N ASN A 347 41.77 -0.67 18.68
CA ASN A 347 42.13 0.54 17.93
C ASN A 347 41.50 0.60 16.53
N ASN A 348 41.31 -0.54 15.86
CA ASN A 348 40.69 -0.58 14.54
C ASN A 348 39.19 -0.20 14.60
N ASN A 349 38.49 -0.60 15.67
CA ASN A 349 37.07 -0.34 15.81
C ASN A 349 36.74 1.14 16.07
N GLU A 350 37.53 1.87 16.87
CA GLU A 350 37.31 3.30 17.11
C GLU A 350 37.58 4.16 15.87
N GLU A 351 38.64 3.85 15.11
CA GLU A 351 38.92 4.54 13.85
C GLU A 351 37.82 4.28 12.82
N ASP A 352 37.33 3.04 12.71
CA ASP A 352 36.21 2.68 11.83
C ASP A 352 34.89 3.34 12.24
N ILE A 353 34.60 3.42 13.55
CA ILE A 353 33.42 4.13 14.07
C ILE A 353 33.49 5.62 13.75
N ASN A 354 34.66 6.24 13.94
CA ASN A 354 34.86 7.66 13.65
C ASN A 354 34.82 7.94 12.15
N ALA A 355 35.39 7.08 11.32
CA ALA A 355 35.30 7.17 9.86
C ALA A 355 33.84 7.05 9.39
N PHE A 356 33.08 6.11 9.96
CA PHE A 356 31.66 5.96 9.64
C PHE A 356 30.84 7.16 10.12
N PHE A 357 31.08 7.63 11.35
CA PHE A 357 30.43 8.81 11.92
C PHE A 357 30.60 10.05 11.02
N ASN A 358 31.79 10.23 10.46
CA ASN A 358 32.12 11.34 9.57
C ASN A 358 31.57 11.19 8.14
N THR A 359 31.10 9.99 7.75
CA THR A 359 30.53 9.72 6.42
C THR A 359 28.99 9.68 6.41
N ILE A 360 28.33 9.89 7.56
CA ILE A 360 26.87 9.96 7.64
C ILE A 360 26.37 11.15 6.82
N SER A 361 25.60 10.87 5.77
CA SER A 361 24.99 11.89 4.92
C SER A 361 23.96 12.73 5.67
N ASP A 362 23.71 13.95 5.19
CA ASP A 362 22.65 14.81 5.72
C ASP A 362 21.27 14.12 5.71
N PHE A 363 21.00 13.31 4.68
CA PHE A 363 19.79 12.50 4.60
C PHE A 363 19.67 11.54 5.80
N SER A 364 20.73 10.79 6.09
CA SER A 364 20.78 9.84 7.20
C SER A 364 20.72 10.57 8.54
N ASN A 365 21.40 11.71 8.68
CA ASN A 365 21.39 12.54 9.89
C ASN A 365 19.96 12.99 10.26
N GLN A 366 19.17 13.45 9.29
CA GLN A 366 17.78 13.88 9.52
C GLN A 366 16.88 12.74 10.01
N ILE A 367 17.11 11.52 9.54
CA ILE A 367 16.35 10.34 9.95
C ILE A 367 16.76 9.87 11.34
N ILE A 368 18.07 9.83 11.62
CA ILE A 368 18.60 9.51 12.95
C ILE A 368 18.07 10.51 13.98
N SER A 369 18.03 11.80 13.64
CA SER A 369 17.42 12.84 14.47
C SER A 369 15.94 12.55 14.77
N HIS A 370 15.14 12.22 13.76
CA HIS A 370 13.75 11.83 13.96
C HIS A 370 13.59 10.56 14.83
N ILE A 371 14.45 9.55 14.65
CA ILE A 371 14.49 8.36 15.50
C ILE A 371 14.83 8.73 16.95
N SER A 372 15.79 9.65 17.13
CA SER A 372 16.19 10.16 18.45
C SER A 372 15.00 10.81 19.17
N GLY A 373 14.16 11.56 18.45
CA GLY A 373 12.91 12.12 19.01
C GLY A 373 11.91 11.04 19.46
N TYR A 374 11.81 9.94 18.71
CA TYR A 374 10.99 8.79 19.12
C TYR A 374 11.57 8.06 20.34
N ILE A 375 12.90 7.92 20.42
CA ILE A 375 13.58 7.36 21.59
C ILE A 375 13.31 8.24 22.82
N ALA A 376 13.44 9.56 22.70
CA ALA A 376 13.10 10.51 23.76
C ALA A 376 11.64 10.32 24.23
N HIS A 377 10.70 10.19 23.30
CA HIS A 377 9.29 9.92 23.62
C HIS A 377 9.07 8.64 24.43
N ILE A 378 9.86 7.58 24.17
CA ILE A 378 9.81 6.34 24.95
C ILE A 378 10.45 6.53 26.32
N LEU A 379 11.63 7.17 26.39
CA LEU A 379 12.40 7.33 27.61
C LEU A 379 11.70 8.22 28.63
N ILE A 380 11.04 9.29 28.19
CA ILE A 380 10.27 10.21 29.06
C ILE A 380 9.17 9.48 29.83
N LYS A 381 8.58 8.42 29.25
CA LYS A 381 7.56 7.61 29.94
C LYS A 381 8.15 6.66 31.00
N LYS A 382 9.48 6.51 31.06
CA LYS A 382 10.19 5.53 31.89
C LYS A 382 11.13 6.16 32.93
N ILE A 383 11.51 7.43 32.74
CA ILE A 383 12.44 8.16 33.59
C ILE A 383 11.62 9.10 34.49
N ASP A 384 11.83 9.03 35.81
CA ASP A 384 11.13 9.91 36.76
C ASP A 384 11.93 11.20 37.08
N CYS A 385 13.18 11.32 36.62
CA CYS A 385 14.04 12.47 36.92
C CYS A 385 13.86 13.61 35.90
N ASP A 386 13.34 14.75 36.35
CA ASP A 386 13.07 15.93 35.51
C ASP A 386 14.33 16.49 34.83
N ILE A 387 15.48 16.43 35.50
CA ILE A 387 16.76 16.88 34.93
C ILE A 387 17.15 15.99 33.75
N CYS A 388 17.00 14.68 33.90
CA CYS A 388 17.30 13.72 32.83
C CYS A 388 16.31 13.87 31.67
N ILE A 389 15.03 14.14 31.94
CA ILE A 389 14.04 14.45 30.90
C ILE A 389 14.42 15.73 30.15
N GLY A 390 14.80 16.79 30.87
CA GLY A 390 15.26 18.04 30.29
C GLY A 390 16.50 17.89 29.41
N ALA A 391 17.40 16.97 29.76
CA ALA A 391 18.60 16.68 28.96
C ALA A 391 18.32 15.90 27.66
N LEU A 392 17.19 15.19 27.55
CA LEU A 392 16.81 14.44 26.35
C LEU A 392 16.21 15.33 25.25
N LEU A 393 15.68 16.49 25.62
CA LEU A 393 14.95 17.38 24.73
C LEU A 393 15.73 18.66 24.46
N SER A 394 15.50 19.24 23.28
CA SER A 394 16.03 20.54 22.93
C SER A 394 14.97 21.62 23.16
N ASN A 395 15.36 22.75 23.76
CA ASN A 395 14.50 23.92 23.90
C ASN A 395 14.44 24.77 22.63
N SER A 396 15.35 24.54 21.68
CA SER A 396 15.44 25.26 20.40
C SER A 396 15.51 24.30 19.22
N ILE A 397 14.82 24.64 18.14
CA ILE A 397 14.90 23.91 16.87
C ILE A 397 16.29 24.15 16.24
N ASN A 398 16.93 23.09 15.78
CA ASN A 398 18.24 23.14 15.13
C ASN A 398 18.21 22.61 13.69
N GLU A 399 19.34 22.66 12.98
CA GLU A 399 19.49 22.18 11.60
C GLU A 399 19.22 20.66 11.46
N ASP A 400 19.49 19.86 12.49
CA ASP A 400 19.21 18.42 12.50
C ASP A 400 17.70 18.12 12.65
N HIS A 401 16.87 19.11 12.97
CA HIS A 401 15.43 18.92 13.20
C HIS A 401 14.57 19.19 11.96
N LYS A 402 15.14 19.53 10.79
CA LYS A 402 14.37 19.87 9.57
C LYS A 402 13.31 18.83 9.23
N PHE A 403 13.65 17.55 9.31
CA PHE A 403 12.69 16.48 9.01
C PHE A 403 11.59 16.34 10.06
N ILE A 404 11.92 16.55 11.34
CA ILE A 404 10.93 16.55 12.43
C ILE A 404 9.95 17.70 12.22
N VAL A 405 10.46 18.91 11.94
CA VAL A 405 9.63 20.08 11.62
C VAL A 405 8.72 19.82 10.42
N ALA A 406 9.25 19.24 9.35
CA ALA A 406 8.47 18.93 8.15
C ALA A 406 7.35 17.91 8.39
N LYS A 407 7.50 17.03 9.39
CA LYS A 407 6.50 15.99 9.73
C LYS A 407 5.57 16.36 10.88
N ASP A 408 5.96 17.31 11.71
CA ASP A 408 5.24 17.60 12.93
C ASP A 408 3.85 18.18 12.64
N LYS A 409 2.88 17.67 13.39
CA LYS A 409 1.49 18.13 13.38
C LYS A 409 1.06 18.62 14.77
N GLY A 410 2.03 19.01 15.60
CA GLY A 410 1.85 19.52 16.97
C GLY A 410 2.01 18.46 18.06
N GLY A 411 2.75 17.38 17.81
CA GLY A 411 2.90 16.28 18.78
C GLY A 411 4.24 15.55 18.77
N LEU A 412 5.17 15.92 17.88
CA LEU A 412 6.52 15.35 17.87
C LEU A 412 7.41 16.06 18.88
N LEU A 413 8.38 15.31 19.41
CA LEU A 413 9.39 15.82 20.34
C LEU A 413 10.70 16.11 19.61
N TYR A 414 11.37 17.18 20.02
CA TYR A 414 12.65 17.61 19.47
C TYR A 414 13.79 17.13 20.38
N PRO A 415 14.61 16.16 19.94
CA PRO A 415 15.68 15.61 20.76
C PRO A 415 16.83 16.60 20.94
N SER A 416 17.54 16.49 22.07
CA SER A 416 18.78 17.23 22.33
C SER A 416 19.91 16.80 21.39
N ARG A 417 20.93 17.65 21.24
CA ARG A 417 22.11 17.34 20.42
C ARG A 417 22.85 16.11 20.92
N ASP A 418 22.95 15.96 22.23
CA ASP A 418 23.63 14.82 22.87
C ASP A 418 22.91 13.51 22.53
N LEU A 419 21.59 13.49 22.60
CA LEU A 419 20.80 12.30 22.25
C LEU A 419 20.96 11.94 20.77
N ILE A 420 20.95 12.94 19.88
CA ILE A 420 21.20 12.75 18.45
C ILE A 420 22.60 12.15 18.24
N GLN A 421 23.63 12.67 18.92
CA GLN A 421 25.01 12.19 18.80
C GLN A 421 25.14 10.74 19.28
N ILE A 422 24.51 10.38 20.40
CA ILE A 422 24.46 9.01 20.90
C ILE A 422 23.83 8.08 19.86
N CYS A 423 22.73 8.50 19.24
CA CYS A 423 22.06 7.70 18.22
C CYS A 423 22.90 7.57 16.94
N LYS A 424 23.65 8.61 16.56
CA LYS A 424 24.60 8.55 15.43
C LYS A 424 25.72 7.53 15.70
N ILE A 425 26.34 7.57 16.89
CA ILE A 425 27.37 6.60 17.29
C ILE A 425 26.78 5.19 17.30
N SER A 426 25.60 5.03 17.90
CA SER A 426 24.91 3.73 17.97
C SER A 426 24.66 3.16 16.57
N GLU A 427 24.23 3.99 15.63
CA GLU A 427 24.06 3.57 14.24
C GLU A 427 25.38 3.16 13.57
N SER A 428 26.45 3.94 13.75
CA SER A 428 27.78 3.61 13.22
C SER A 428 28.21 2.22 13.67
N VAL A 429 28.08 1.96 14.98
CA VAL A 429 28.40 0.66 15.58
C VAL A 429 27.53 -0.45 14.96
N ILE A 430 26.21 -0.27 14.92
CA ILE A 430 25.28 -1.26 14.36
C ILE A 430 25.62 -1.59 12.90
N LYS A 431 25.96 -0.58 12.09
CA LYS A 431 26.31 -0.78 10.68
C LYS A 431 27.59 -1.59 10.50
N ILE A 432 28.66 -1.26 11.25
CA ILE A 432 29.93 -2.01 11.21
C ILE A 432 29.69 -3.50 11.52
N TYR A 433 28.98 -3.79 12.62
CA TYR A 433 28.65 -5.18 12.97
C TYR A 433 27.77 -5.86 11.92
N THR A 434 26.81 -5.14 11.33
CA THR A 434 25.94 -5.69 10.28
C THR A 434 26.72 -6.03 9.01
N GLU A 435 27.69 -5.21 8.62
CA GLU A 435 28.56 -5.46 7.46
C GLU A 435 29.49 -6.64 7.70
N ASN A 436 30.08 -6.73 8.89
CA ASN A 436 30.89 -7.88 9.31
C ASN A 436 30.09 -9.19 9.24
N LEU A 437 28.84 -9.19 9.74
CA LEU A 437 27.94 -10.34 9.63
C LEU A 437 27.59 -10.70 8.18
N ARG A 438 27.37 -9.72 7.30
CA ARG A 438 27.12 -9.97 5.87
C ARG A 438 28.34 -10.58 5.18
N ASN A 439 29.53 -10.12 5.52
CA ASN A 439 30.79 -10.63 4.97
C ASN A 439 31.07 -12.07 5.42
N ILE A 440 30.79 -12.40 6.68
CA ILE A 440 30.86 -13.78 7.21
C ILE A 440 29.87 -14.68 6.46
N ASN A 441 28.63 -14.22 6.26
CA ASN A 441 27.61 -15.00 5.56
C ASN A 441 27.94 -15.21 4.07
N LYS A 442 28.53 -14.23 3.37
CA LYS A 442 29.03 -14.41 2.00
C LYS A 442 30.14 -15.45 1.93
N LYS A 443 31.13 -15.38 2.82
CA LYS A 443 32.21 -16.37 2.92
C LYS A 443 31.69 -17.79 3.19
N ASN A 444 30.65 -17.93 4.01
CA ASN A 444 30.00 -19.22 4.28
C ASN A 444 29.16 -19.75 3.12
N VAL A 445 28.63 -18.88 2.24
CA VAL A 445 27.92 -19.29 1.02
C VAL A 445 28.92 -19.71 -0.07
N ASP A 446 30.02 -19.00 -0.24
CA ASP A 446 31.09 -19.36 -1.18
C ASP A 446 31.88 -20.60 -0.74
N GLY A 447 31.95 -20.86 0.58
CA GLY A 447 32.57 -22.08 1.16
C GLY A 447 31.71 -23.34 1.05
N LYS A 448 30.39 -23.22 0.80
CA LYS A 448 29.53 -24.39 0.51
C LYS A 448 29.53 -24.64 -0.98
N ASN A 449 30.56 -25.34 -1.44
CA ASN A 449 30.66 -25.92 -2.77
C ASN A 449 29.52 -26.95 -2.96
N TYR A 450 28.33 -26.51 -3.39
CA TYR A 450 27.17 -27.36 -3.71
C TYR A 450 27.41 -28.28 -4.94
N ALA A 451 28.64 -28.38 -5.45
CA ALA A 451 29.02 -29.26 -6.55
C ALA A 451 29.33 -30.71 -6.12
N SER A 452 29.41 -31.03 -4.81
CA SER A 452 29.77 -32.39 -4.35
C SER A 452 28.59 -33.26 -3.90
N PHE A 453 27.36 -32.77 -3.88
CA PHE A 453 26.19 -33.56 -3.43
C PHE A 453 25.30 -34.14 -4.56
N CYS A 454 25.67 -33.95 -5.84
CA CYS A 454 24.98 -34.56 -7.00
C CYS A 454 25.84 -35.62 -7.73
N ARG A 455 26.70 -36.36 -7.02
CA ARG A 455 27.26 -37.62 -7.51
C ARG A 455 27.31 -38.65 -6.38
N LYS A 456 26.19 -39.32 -6.17
CA LYS A 456 26.12 -40.77 -5.92
C LYS A 456 24.70 -41.26 -6.15
#